data_AF-A0A7L8V3Q5-F1
#
_entry.id   AF-A0A7L8V3Q5-F1
#
_cell.length_a   1.000
_cell.length_b   1.000
_cell.length_c   1.000
_cell.angle_alpha   90.00
_cell.angle_beta   90.00
_cell.angle_gamma   90.00
#
_symmetry.space_group_name_H-M   'P 1'
#
loop_
_entity.id
_entity.type
_entity.pdbx_description
1 polymer ?
#
loop_
_entity_poly.entity_id
_entity_poly.type
_entity_poly.pdbx_seq_one_letter_code
_entity_poly.pdbx_strand_id
1 'polypeptide(L)'
;MIINKWDGGDLNGYYFHVIETIQHGSDIQGFSNVMVIQWFNYILFHILPNSLYGMMFFYASLSMSAYLIIYKIFSEFAFNKNLLFLFLLMIPIITLQSSFFGKDAYMLLLTSFVFMLFLKINYRKLFSKYNFIKIFLFLFCLFLIYSIRSYQAAIIILALYLTIISKNKLLFFIGCFIAVLSSIILFNLIIANFLGNVDFSHLSFSGALANVYAGGSLMLEPFIVPFHMLQIFRPFPWEANSIFMFIISIENVLILILIVFLTMKNFRKIIIRIRTNKLYTFLFFYVLISVFIYSFNPNMGDMTRREIYFIPFLMILLV
;
A
#
# COMPACT_ATOMS: atom_id res chain seq x y z
N MET A 1 30.24 6.98 4.22
CA MET A 1 29.17 6.49 5.10
C MET A 1 29.39 4.99 5.26
N ILE A 2 29.90 4.54 6.41
CA ILE A 2 30.06 3.10 6.67
C ILE A 2 28.69 2.60 7.08
N ILE A 3 27.91 2.10 6.12
CA ILE A 3 26.64 1.45 6.43
C ILE A 3 27.01 0.10 7.02
N ASN A 4 26.72 -0.09 8.30
CA ASN A 4 26.97 -1.35 8.97
C ASN A 4 26.14 -2.42 8.26
N LYS A 5 26.80 -3.47 7.76
CA LYS A 5 26.23 -4.47 6.82
C LYS A 5 24.99 -5.20 7.36
N TRP A 6 24.72 -5.08 8.66
CA TRP A 6 23.64 -5.77 9.37
C TRP A 6 22.57 -4.84 9.97
N ASP A 7 22.80 -3.53 10.00
CA ASP A 7 21.82 -2.54 10.55
C ASP A 7 20.94 -1.87 9.48
N GLY A 8 21.15 -2.18 8.20
CA GLY A 8 20.48 -1.54 7.05
C GLY A 8 19.01 -1.93 6.83
N GLY A 9 18.39 -2.70 7.71
CA GLY A 9 17.00 -3.16 7.58
C GLY A 9 16.72 -3.83 6.24
N ASP A 10 15.74 -3.30 5.51
CA ASP A 10 15.33 -3.78 4.18
C ASP A 10 16.45 -3.78 3.13
N LEU A 11 17.41 -2.85 3.22
CA LEU A 11 18.50 -2.72 2.26
C LEU A 11 19.41 -3.96 2.25
N ASN A 12 19.58 -4.59 3.41
CA ASN A 12 20.36 -5.82 3.53
C ASN A 12 19.71 -6.97 2.77
N GLY A 13 18.39 -7.12 2.90
CA GLY A 13 17.63 -8.15 2.21
C GLY A 13 17.55 -7.92 0.70
N TYR A 14 17.46 -6.67 0.26
CA TYR A 14 17.25 -6.34 -1.15
C TYR A 14 18.51 -6.21 -2.00
N TYR A 15 19.60 -5.74 -1.41
CA TYR A 15 20.84 -5.42 -2.13
C TYR A 15 21.99 -6.34 -1.73
N PHE A 16 22.39 -6.32 -0.45
CA PHE A 16 23.57 -7.05 -0.01
C PHE A 16 23.44 -8.57 -0.18
N HIS A 17 22.31 -9.15 0.24
CA HIS A 17 22.07 -10.58 0.06
C HIS A 17 22.10 -11.00 -1.42
N VAL A 18 21.53 -10.18 -2.30
CA VAL A 18 21.50 -10.47 -3.74
C VAL A 18 22.90 -10.40 -4.34
N ILE A 19 23.71 -9.41 -3.95
CA ILE A 19 25.10 -9.29 -4.40
C ILE A 19 25.96 -10.46 -3.88
N GLU A 20 25.80 -10.84 -2.61
CA GLU A 20 26.49 -11.98 -2.05
C GLU A 20 26.16 -13.27 -2.82
N THR A 21 24.88 -13.45 -3.15
CA THR A 21 24.40 -14.56 -3.98
C THR A 21 25.06 -14.56 -5.35
N ILE A 22 25.14 -13.40 -6.03
CA ILE A 22 25.79 -13.27 -7.33
C ILE A 22 27.30 -13.56 -7.25
N GLN A 23 27.97 -13.12 -6.17
CA GLN A 23 29.42 -13.27 -6.02
C GLN A 23 29.86 -14.68 -5.58
N HIS A 24 29.09 -15.33 -4.71
CA HIS A 24 29.48 -16.59 -4.08
C HIS A 24 28.71 -17.79 -4.63
N GLY A 25 27.71 -17.58 -5.50
CA GLY A 25 26.89 -18.66 -6.05
C GLY A 25 26.04 -19.37 -5.00
N SER A 26 25.78 -18.75 -3.85
CA SER A 26 24.91 -19.31 -2.82
C SER A 26 23.46 -19.37 -3.31
N ASP A 27 22.69 -20.35 -2.86
CA ASP A 27 21.25 -20.38 -3.14
C ASP A 27 20.57 -19.10 -2.64
N ILE A 28 19.56 -18.63 -3.36
CA ILE A 28 18.68 -17.54 -2.93
C ILE A 28 17.73 -18.08 -1.83
N GLN A 29 18.31 -18.43 -0.69
CA GLN A 29 17.58 -18.72 0.55
C GLN A 29 17.55 -17.47 1.42
N GLY A 30 17.00 -16.39 0.88
CA GLY A 30 16.78 -15.16 1.66
C GLY A 30 15.52 -15.23 2.51
N PHE A 31 15.22 -14.12 3.20
CA PHE A 31 14.02 -13.98 4.02
C PHE A 31 12.75 -14.35 3.21
N SER A 32 11.95 -15.29 3.73
CA SER A 32 10.75 -15.83 3.06
C SER A 32 9.80 -14.76 2.52
N ASN A 33 9.69 -13.63 3.22
CA ASN A 33 8.81 -12.51 2.87
C ASN A 33 9.37 -11.58 1.77
N VAL A 34 10.53 -11.90 1.19
CA VAL A 34 11.29 -11.02 0.30
C VAL A 34 11.78 -11.75 -0.97
N MET A 35 11.60 -13.06 -1.03
CA MET A 35 12.15 -13.93 -2.07
C MET A 35 11.85 -13.43 -3.50
N VAL A 36 10.60 -13.06 -3.79
CA VAL A 36 10.21 -12.58 -5.13
C VAL A 36 10.99 -11.33 -5.55
N ILE A 37 11.22 -10.41 -4.62
CA ILE A 37 11.95 -9.17 -4.92
C ILE A 37 13.44 -9.44 -5.03
N GLN A 38 13.98 -10.35 -4.23
CA GLN A 38 15.36 -10.79 -4.39
C GLN A 38 15.59 -11.42 -5.75
N TRP A 39 14.66 -12.23 -6.25
CA TRP A 39 14.71 -12.77 -7.61
C TRP A 39 14.65 -11.67 -8.67
N PHE A 40 13.75 -10.69 -8.53
CA PHE A 40 13.70 -9.56 -9.46
C PHE A 40 15.00 -8.76 -9.46
N ASN A 41 15.54 -8.43 -8.27
CA ASN A 41 16.80 -7.71 -8.14
C ASN A 41 17.98 -8.52 -8.67
N TYR A 42 17.99 -9.83 -8.45
CA TYR A 42 19.01 -10.75 -8.96
C TYR A 42 19.06 -10.70 -10.49
N ILE A 43 17.91 -10.84 -11.14
CA ILE A 43 17.80 -10.72 -12.61
C ILE A 43 18.23 -9.33 -13.06
N LEU A 44 17.81 -8.29 -12.33
CA LEU A 44 18.13 -6.90 -12.67
C LEU A 44 19.63 -6.62 -12.58
N PHE A 45 20.34 -7.18 -11.60
CA PHE A 45 21.78 -7.06 -11.42
C PHE A 45 22.62 -7.88 -12.41
N HIS A 46 22.02 -8.86 -13.09
CA HIS A 46 22.64 -9.46 -14.27
C HIS A 46 22.62 -8.54 -15.50
N ILE A 47 21.66 -7.61 -15.56
CA ILE A 47 21.47 -6.72 -16.72
C ILE A 47 22.08 -5.33 -16.47
N LEU A 48 21.97 -4.82 -15.25
CA LEU A 48 22.40 -3.50 -14.83
C LEU A 48 23.61 -3.60 -13.88
N PRO A 49 24.53 -2.63 -13.89
CA PRO A 49 25.67 -2.63 -12.98
C PRO A 49 25.20 -2.62 -11.51
N ASN A 50 25.89 -3.39 -10.66
CA ASN A 50 25.62 -3.61 -9.24
C ASN A 50 25.91 -2.36 -8.37
N SER A 51 25.32 -1.23 -8.72
CA SER A 51 25.49 0.03 -8.02
C SER A 51 24.25 0.33 -7.18
N LEU A 52 24.49 0.68 -5.90
CA LEU A 52 23.44 1.10 -4.97
C LEU A 52 22.66 2.30 -5.54
N TYR A 53 23.36 3.29 -6.12
CA TYR A 53 22.73 4.44 -6.76
C TYR A 53 21.91 4.09 -8.00
N GLY A 54 22.37 3.16 -8.85
CA GLY A 54 21.61 2.70 -10.01
C GLY A 54 20.31 2.01 -9.61
N MET A 55 20.36 1.25 -8.52
CA MET A 55 19.16 0.66 -7.94
C MET A 55 18.23 1.76 -7.36
N MET A 56 18.72 2.75 -6.59
CA MET A 56 17.85 3.87 -6.14
C MET A 56 17.15 4.56 -7.30
N PHE A 57 17.90 4.86 -8.36
CA PHE A 57 17.36 5.47 -9.57
C PHE A 57 16.29 4.60 -10.22
N PHE A 58 16.51 3.29 -10.29
CA PHE A 58 15.52 2.35 -10.80
C PHE A 58 14.22 2.35 -9.97
N TYR A 59 14.29 2.24 -8.64
CA TYR A 59 13.10 2.29 -7.78
C TYR A 59 12.37 3.63 -7.89
N ALA A 60 13.10 4.75 -7.91
CA ALA A 60 12.53 6.07 -8.14
C ALA A 60 11.82 6.17 -9.51
N SER A 61 12.41 5.59 -10.56
CA SER A 61 11.81 5.55 -11.90
C SER A 61 10.52 4.72 -11.95
N LEU A 62 10.48 3.59 -11.24
CA LEU A 62 9.28 2.76 -11.10
C LEU A 62 8.17 3.55 -10.39
N SER A 63 8.48 4.19 -9.27
CA SER A 63 7.51 4.99 -8.53
C SER A 63 7.01 6.17 -9.34
N MET A 64 7.89 6.87 -10.07
CA MET A 64 7.50 7.92 -11.00
C MET A 64 6.55 7.39 -12.09
N SER A 65 6.83 6.22 -12.66
CA SER A 65 5.94 5.60 -13.64
C SER A 65 4.57 5.26 -13.06
N ALA A 66 4.52 4.83 -11.79
CA ALA A 66 3.27 4.58 -11.08
C ALA A 66 2.45 5.86 -10.91
N TYR A 67 3.08 6.97 -10.50
CA TYR A 67 2.41 8.27 -10.39
C TYR A 67 1.90 8.79 -11.73
N LEU A 68 2.64 8.58 -12.82
CA LEU A 68 2.17 8.93 -14.16
C LEU A 68 0.95 8.10 -14.59
N ILE A 69 0.91 6.81 -14.22
CA ILE A 69 -0.26 5.95 -14.47
C ILE A 69 -1.45 6.43 -13.64
N ILE A 70 -1.27 6.70 -12.35
CA ILE A 70 -2.29 7.26 -11.46
C ILE A 70 -2.80 8.58 -12.04
N TYR A 71 -1.91 9.52 -12.35
CA TYR A 71 -2.26 10.79 -12.98
C TYR A 71 -3.08 10.59 -14.25
N LYS A 72 -2.66 9.68 -15.14
CA LYS A 72 -3.40 9.39 -16.38
C LYS A 72 -4.80 8.89 -16.10
N ILE A 73 -4.96 7.91 -15.19
CA ILE A 73 -6.25 7.37 -14.78
C ILE A 73 -7.18 8.48 -14.29
N PHE A 74 -6.65 9.38 -13.45
CA PHE A 74 -7.47 10.33 -12.69
C PHE A 74 -7.61 11.70 -13.32
N SER A 75 -6.72 12.04 -14.25
CA SER A 75 -6.86 13.27 -15.05
C SER A 75 -8.17 13.30 -15.85
N GLU A 76 -8.74 12.15 -16.19
CA GLU A 76 -10.06 12.04 -16.83
C GLU A 76 -11.22 12.43 -15.89
N PHE A 77 -11.01 12.33 -14.57
CA PHE A 77 -12.06 12.53 -13.57
C PHE A 77 -11.85 13.77 -12.68
N ALA A 78 -10.64 14.33 -12.65
CA ALA A 78 -10.29 15.46 -11.80
C ALA A 78 -10.82 16.78 -12.37
N PHE A 79 -11.32 17.67 -11.49
CA PHE A 79 -11.73 19.02 -11.89
C PHE A 79 -10.55 19.88 -12.36
N ASN A 80 -9.38 19.72 -11.75
CA ASN A 80 -8.17 20.46 -12.10
C ASN A 80 -6.97 19.50 -12.23
N LYS A 81 -6.60 19.22 -13.48
CA LYS A 81 -5.49 18.30 -13.80
C LYS A 81 -4.15 18.80 -13.27
N ASN A 82 -3.90 20.11 -13.33
CA ASN A 82 -2.63 20.69 -12.87
C ASN A 82 -2.49 20.54 -11.36
N LEU A 83 -3.58 20.77 -10.61
CA LEU A 83 -3.61 20.59 -9.17
C LEU A 83 -3.38 19.12 -8.79
N LEU A 84 -4.03 18.18 -9.49
CA LEU A 84 -3.83 16.74 -9.28
C LEU A 84 -2.36 16.34 -9.50
N PHE A 85 -1.76 16.81 -10.59
CA PHE A 85 -0.36 16.54 -10.91
C PHE A 85 0.58 17.08 -9.83
N LEU A 86 0.34 18.33 -9.42
CA LEU A 86 1.13 19.00 -8.39
C LEU A 86 1.01 18.26 -7.06
N PHE A 87 -0.18 17.81 -6.66
CA PHE A 87 -0.35 16.97 -5.47
C PHE A 87 0.38 15.64 -5.55
N LEU A 88 0.29 14.92 -6.67
CA LEU A 88 0.97 13.63 -6.81
C LEU A 88 2.50 13.77 -6.73
N LEU A 89 3.06 14.88 -7.19
CA LEU A 89 4.50 15.14 -7.14
C LEU A 89 4.98 15.80 -5.85
N MET A 90 4.14 16.62 -5.20
CA MET A 90 4.59 17.47 -4.10
C MET A 90 4.33 16.88 -2.72
N ILE A 91 3.72 15.70 -2.60
CA ILE A 91 3.57 15.03 -1.30
C ILE A 91 4.92 14.36 -0.95
N PRO A 92 5.71 14.92 -0.01
CA PRO A 92 7.05 14.42 0.28
C PRO A 92 7.05 12.97 0.75
N ILE A 93 6.09 12.54 1.56
CA ILE A 93 6.01 11.16 2.06
C ILE A 93 5.92 10.15 0.92
N ILE A 94 5.16 10.52 -0.11
CA ILE A 94 4.93 9.73 -1.31
C ILE A 94 6.23 9.69 -2.14
N THR A 95 6.87 10.82 -2.39
CA THR A 95 8.12 10.86 -3.18
C THR A 95 9.30 10.21 -2.47
N LEU A 96 9.54 10.53 -1.20
CA LEU A 96 10.67 10.06 -0.43
C LEU A 96 10.58 8.55 -0.23
N GLN A 97 9.48 8.05 0.33
CA GLN A 97 9.39 6.63 0.65
C GLN A 97 9.30 5.74 -0.60
N SER A 98 8.72 6.25 -1.68
CA SER A 98 8.66 5.49 -2.95
C SER A 98 9.99 5.51 -3.73
N SER A 99 10.88 6.47 -3.43
CA SER A 99 12.24 6.53 -3.97
C SER A 99 13.25 5.68 -3.18
N PHE A 100 12.94 5.32 -1.92
CA PHE A 100 13.76 4.44 -1.12
C PHE A 100 13.67 2.98 -1.60
N PHE A 101 14.75 2.21 -1.39
CA PHE A 101 14.79 0.79 -1.72
C PHE A 101 13.66 0.05 -1.02
N GLY A 102 12.78 -0.54 -1.80
CA GLY A 102 11.74 -1.33 -1.16
C GLY A 102 10.74 -1.91 -2.11
N LYS A 103 10.12 -2.97 -1.60
CA LYS A 103 8.89 -3.55 -2.14
C LYS A 103 7.80 -2.51 -2.44
N ASP A 104 7.83 -1.35 -1.79
CA ASP A 104 6.85 -0.29 -1.89
C ASP A 104 6.72 0.27 -3.31
N ALA A 105 7.83 0.45 -4.04
CA ALA A 105 7.79 0.96 -5.42
C ALA A 105 7.08 -0.03 -6.37
N TYR A 106 7.41 -1.33 -6.27
CA TYR A 106 6.73 -2.37 -7.03
C TYR A 106 5.25 -2.44 -6.68
N MET A 107 4.92 -2.37 -5.40
CA MET A 107 3.54 -2.41 -4.92
C MET A 107 2.72 -1.22 -5.43
N LEU A 108 3.28 -0.02 -5.39
CA LEU A 108 2.64 1.17 -5.94
C LEU A 108 2.43 1.05 -7.46
N LEU A 109 3.42 0.55 -8.19
CA LEU A 109 3.30 0.34 -9.63
C LEU A 109 2.22 -0.69 -9.96
N LEU A 110 2.27 -1.86 -9.31
CA LEU A 110 1.32 -2.95 -9.54
C LEU A 110 -0.11 -2.55 -9.16
N THR A 111 -0.30 -1.85 -8.03
CA THR A 111 -1.61 -1.32 -7.63
C THR A 111 -2.14 -0.32 -8.67
N SER A 112 -1.28 0.57 -9.17
CA SER A 112 -1.64 1.50 -10.26
C SER A 112 -2.06 0.78 -11.54
N PHE A 113 -1.36 -0.29 -11.92
CA PHE A 113 -1.75 -1.15 -13.04
C PHE A 113 -3.10 -1.84 -12.82
N VAL A 114 -3.37 -2.34 -11.61
CA VAL A 114 -4.66 -2.95 -11.26
C VAL A 114 -5.80 -1.96 -11.48
N PHE A 115 -5.68 -0.72 -11.00
CA PHE A 115 -6.70 0.32 -11.23
C PHE A 115 -6.84 0.68 -12.72
N MET A 116 -5.73 0.81 -13.46
CA MET A 116 -5.77 1.09 -14.89
C MET A 116 -6.47 -0.03 -15.67
N LEU A 117 -6.14 -1.29 -15.37
CA LEU A 117 -6.69 -2.45 -16.05
C LEU A 117 -8.17 -2.62 -15.71
N PHE A 118 -8.56 -2.41 -14.45
CA PHE A 118 -9.97 -2.42 -14.01
C PHE A 118 -10.83 -1.45 -14.85
N LEU A 119 -10.33 -0.24 -15.14
CA LEU A 119 -11.03 0.70 -16.01
C LEU A 119 -11.10 0.27 -17.47
N LYS A 120 -10.01 -0.28 -18.00
CA LYS A 120 -9.89 -0.62 -19.43
C LYS A 120 -10.57 -1.92 -19.81
N ILE A 121 -10.98 -2.74 -18.84
CA ILE A 121 -11.71 -3.99 -19.09
C ILE A 121 -13.15 -3.65 -19.50
N ASN A 122 -13.49 -3.95 -20.76
CA ASN A 122 -14.86 -3.79 -21.23
C ASN A 122 -15.69 -5.03 -20.88
N TYR A 123 -16.44 -4.93 -19.78
CA TYR A 123 -17.29 -6.01 -19.24
C TYR A 123 -18.37 -6.53 -20.20
N ARG A 124 -18.71 -5.80 -21.28
CA ARG A 124 -19.68 -6.28 -22.28
C ARG A 124 -19.08 -7.23 -23.32
N LYS A 125 -17.76 -7.21 -23.50
CA LYS A 125 -17.05 -8.00 -24.51
C LYS A 125 -15.95 -8.85 -23.87
N LEU A 126 -16.26 -9.52 -22.75
CA LEU A 126 -15.26 -10.24 -21.96
C LEU A 126 -14.42 -11.23 -22.78
N PHE A 127 -15.04 -11.94 -23.72
CA PHE A 127 -14.40 -12.97 -24.55
C PHE A 127 -13.65 -12.45 -25.78
N SER A 128 -13.50 -11.14 -25.95
CA SER A 128 -12.62 -10.62 -27.00
C SER A 128 -11.15 -10.90 -26.67
N LYS A 129 -10.34 -11.31 -27.66
CA LYS A 129 -8.89 -11.56 -27.51
C LYS A 129 -8.17 -10.44 -26.74
N TYR A 130 -8.52 -9.18 -27.00
CA TYR A 130 -7.93 -8.03 -26.32
C TYR A 130 -8.32 -7.92 -24.84
N ASN A 131 -9.56 -8.28 -24.48
CA ASN A 131 -10.00 -8.27 -23.09
C ASN A 131 -9.45 -9.46 -22.31
N PHE A 132 -9.27 -10.62 -22.96
CA PHE A 132 -8.61 -11.77 -22.35
C PHE A 132 -7.18 -11.41 -21.88
N ILE A 133 -6.40 -10.74 -22.73
CA ILE A 133 -5.04 -10.28 -22.35
C ILE A 133 -5.09 -9.31 -21.17
N LYS A 134 -6.04 -8.37 -21.13
CA LYS A 134 -6.20 -7.43 -20.01
C LYS A 134 -6.56 -8.13 -18.70
N ILE A 135 -7.47 -9.11 -18.76
CA ILE A 135 -7.88 -9.91 -17.59
C ILE A 135 -6.71 -10.76 -17.10
N PHE A 136 -5.96 -11.38 -18.00
CA PHE A 136 -4.76 -12.13 -17.66
C PHE A 136 -3.72 -11.23 -16.98
N LEU A 137 -3.41 -10.07 -17.55
CA LEU A 137 -2.51 -9.08 -16.95
C LEU A 137 -3.01 -8.60 -15.58
N PHE A 138 -4.31 -8.43 -15.42
CA PHE A 138 -4.92 -8.02 -14.15
C PHE A 138 -4.73 -9.07 -13.07
N LEU A 139 -5.02 -10.35 -13.37
CA LEU A 139 -4.80 -11.47 -12.46
C LEU A 139 -3.31 -11.67 -12.16
N PHE A 140 -2.45 -11.51 -13.15
CA PHE A 140 -1.00 -11.57 -12.98
C PHE A 140 -0.49 -10.46 -12.04
N CYS A 141 -1.00 -9.24 -12.17
CA CYS A 141 -0.68 -8.16 -11.22
C CYS A 141 -1.13 -8.51 -9.81
N LEU A 142 -2.35 -9.03 -9.63
CA LEU A 142 -2.84 -9.47 -8.31
C LEU A 142 -1.98 -10.59 -7.71
N PHE A 143 -1.53 -11.54 -8.52
CA PHE A 143 -0.63 -12.59 -8.10
C PHE A 143 0.72 -12.02 -7.62
N LEU A 144 1.32 -11.10 -8.38
CA LEU A 144 2.57 -10.45 -7.96
C LEU A 144 2.38 -9.64 -6.67
N ILE A 145 1.27 -8.90 -6.53
CA ILE A 145 0.93 -8.18 -5.29
C ILE A 145 0.79 -9.18 -4.14
N TYR A 146 0.14 -10.32 -4.33
CA TYR A 146 -0.01 -11.36 -3.31
C TYR A 146 1.36 -11.91 -2.86
N SER A 147 2.24 -12.19 -3.83
CA SER A 147 3.57 -12.72 -3.57
C SER A 147 4.50 -11.72 -2.87
N ILE A 148 4.28 -10.42 -3.07
CA ILE A 148 5.06 -9.35 -2.40
C ILE A 148 4.45 -9.01 -1.03
N ARG A 149 3.12 -8.80 -0.97
CA ARG A 149 2.34 -8.46 0.23
C ARG A 149 0.93 -9.05 0.12
N SER A 150 0.75 -10.24 0.69
CA SER A 150 -0.51 -11.01 0.67
C SER A 150 -1.72 -10.21 1.19
N TYR A 151 -1.56 -9.46 2.28
CA TYR A 151 -2.63 -8.63 2.85
C TYR A 151 -3.10 -7.53 1.88
N GLN A 152 -2.19 -6.96 1.08
CA GLN A 152 -2.56 -5.90 0.15
C GLN A 152 -3.35 -6.45 -1.04
N ALA A 153 -3.02 -7.65 -1.50
CA ALA A 153 -3.85 -8.36 -2.47
C ALA A 153 -5.24 -8.64 -1.90
N ALA A 154 -5.35 -9.06 -0.64
CA ALA A 154 -6.62 -9.29 0.03
C ALA A 154 -7.47 -8.00 0.07
N ILE A 155 -6.89 -6.86 0.43
CA ILE A 155 -7.57 -5.55 0.43
C ILE A 155 -8.16 -5.23 -0.95
N ILE A 156 -7.36 -5.39 -2.00
CA ILE A 156 -7.78 -5.10 -3.38
C ILE A 156 -8.91 -6.04 -3.81
N ILE A 157 -8.77 -7.34 -3.58
CA ILE A 157 -9.77 -8.35 -3.93
C ILE A 157 -11.09 -8.06 -3.20
N LEU A 158 -11.00 -7.71 -1.91
CA LEU A 158 -12.16 -7.37 -1.10
C LEU A 158 -12.86 -6.10 -1.58
N ALA A 159 -12.09 -5.06 -1.90
CA ALA A 159 -12.63 -3.83 -2.47
C ALA A 159 -13.29 -4.06 -3.85
N LEU A 160 -12.71 -4.92 -4.69
CA LEU A 160 -13.33 -5.32 -5.97
C LEU A 160 -14.64 -6.07 -5.75
N TYR A 161 -14.65 -7.02 -4.81
CA TYR A 161 -15.83 -7.80 -4.46
C TYR A 161 -16.97 -6.88 -3.99
N LEU A 162 -16.69 -5.98 -3.04
CA LEU A 162 -17.66 -4.98 -2.57
C LEU A 162 -18.15 -4.06 -3.70
N THR A 163 -17.27 -3.70 -4.63
CA THR A 163 -17.64 -2.86 -5.79
C THR A 163 -18.65 -3.56 -6.69
N ILE A 164 -18.40 -4.82 -7.03
CA ILE A 164 -19.29 -5.61 -7.90
C ILE A 164 -20.67 -5.74 -7.23
N ILE A 165 -20.64 -6.00 -5.93
CA ILE A 165 -21.80 -6.25 -5.12
C ILE A 165 -22.62 -5.00 -4.81
N SER A 166 -21.99 -3.83 -4.65
CA SER A 166 -22.64 -2.56 -4.26
C SER A 166 -23.83 -2.15 -5.13
N LYS A 167 -23.94 -2.69 -6.34
CA LYS A 167 -25.08 -2.48 -7.23
C LYS A 167 -26.36 -3.18 -6.80
N ASN A 168 -26.25 -4.21 -5.97
CA ASN A 168 -27.38 -4.94 -5.41
C ASN A 168 -27.37 -4.77 -3.88
N LYS A 169 -28.37 -4.05 -3.35
CA LYS A 169 -28.43 -3.65 -1.93
C LYS A 169 -28.34 -4.84 -0.96
N LEU A 170 -28.93 -5.98 -1.30
CA LEU A 170 -28.92 -7.18 -0.44
C LEU A 170 -27.52 -7.82 -0.43
N LEU A 171 -26.96 -8.04 -1.63
CA LEU A 171 -25.60 -8.54 -1.75
C LEU A 171 -24.61 -7.59 -1.08
N PHE A 172 -24.86 -6.28 -1.07
CA PHE A 172 -23.99 -5.28 -0.45
C PHE A 172 -23.85 -5.48 1.05
N PHE A 173 -24.96 -5.65 1.77
CA PHE A 173 -24.90 -5.92 3.20
C PHE A 173 -24.22 -7.27 3.49
N ILE A 174 -24.53 -8.30 2.72
CA ILE A 174 -23.90 -9.62 2.85
C ILE A 174 -22.40 -9.55 2.54
N GLY A 175 -22.03 -8.80 1.51
CA GLY A 175 -20.66 -8.64 1.06
C GLY A 175 -19.82 -7.85 2.06
N CYS A 176 -20.35 -6.77 2.64
CA CYS A 176 -19.71 -6.04 3.74
C CYS A 176 -19.51 -6.94 4.96
N PHE A 177 -20.51 -7.76 5.31
CA PHE A 177 -20.41 -8.68 6.43
C PHE A 177 -19.33 -9.75 6.19
N ILE A 178 -19.33 -10.39 5.01
CA ILE A 178 -18.28 -11.34 4.59
C ILE A 178 -16.91 -10.66 4.53
N ALA A 179 -16.84 -9.42 4.08
CA ALA A 179 -15.61 -8.66 4.00
C ALA A 179 -14.98 -8.44 5.38
N VAL A 180 -15.78 -7.97 6.33
CA VAL A 180 -15.36 -7.79 7.72
C VAL A 180 -14.97 -9.13 8.34
N LEU A 181 -15.79 -10.18 8.19
CA LEU A 181 -15.47 -11.52 8.69
C LEU A 181 -14.19 -12.10 8.08
N SER A 182 -14.01 -12.01 6.76
CA SER A 182 -12.83 -12.50 6.06
C SER A 182 -11.58 -11.72 6.48
N SER A 183 -11.69 -10.41 6.72
CA SER A 183 -10.58 -9.62 7.24
C SER A 183 -10.20 -10.07 8.67
N ILE A 184 -11.17 -10.34 9.52
CA ILE A 184 -10.93 -10.87 10.88
C ILE A 184 -10.30 -12.26 10.82
N ILE A 185 -10.81 -13.14 9.96
CA ILE A 185 -10.30 -14.52 9.80
C ILE A 185 -8.89 -14.53 9.20
N LEU A 186 -8.66 -13.77 8.12
CA LEU A 186 -7.34 -13.68 7.49
C LEU A 186 -6.33 -13.03 8.43
N PHE A 187 -6.74 -12.00 9.17
CA PHE A 187 -5.91 -11.41 10.21
C PHE A 187 -5.55 -12.44 11.28
N ASN A 188 -6.52 -13.22 11.77
CA ASN A 188 -6.27 -14.28 12.73
C ASN A 188 -5.40 -15.41 12.16
N LEU A 189 -5.54 -15.79 10.89
CA LEU A 189 -4.73 -16.84 10.25
C LEU A 189 -3.29 -16.36 9.99
N ILE A 190 -3.11 -15.11 9.58
CA ILE A 190 -1.78 -14.51 9.42
C ILE A 190 -1.10 -14.42 10.79
N ILE A 191 -1.81 -13.96 11.81
CA ILE A 191 -1.34 -13.91 13.19
C ILE A 191 -0.99 -15.32 13.69
N ALA A 192 -1.88 -16.30 13.50
CA ALA A 192 -1.66 -17.68 13.95
C ALA A 192 -0.49 -18.36 13.24
N ASN A 193 -0.29 -18.13 11.93
CA ASN A 193 0.84 -18.68 11.19
C ASN A 193 2.16 -17.95 11.49
N PHE A 194 2.12 -16.64 11.76
CA PHE A 194 3.30 -15.87 12.15
C PHE A 194 3.74 -16.15 13.59
N LEU A 195 2.79 -16.50 14.45
CA LEU A 195 2.99 -16.77 15.88
C LEU A 195 2.81 -18.25 16.23
N GLY A 196 2.85 -19.17 15.26
CA GLY A 196 2.61 -20.62 15.44
C GLY A 196 3.61 -21.34 16.38
N ASN A 197 4.48 -20.59 17.06
CA ASN A 197 5.38 -21.04 18.12
C ASN A 197 5.11 -20.34 19.48
N VAL A 198 4.00 -19.61 19.64
CA VAL A 198 3.70 -18.84 20.85
C VAL A 198 2.31 -19.20 21.38
N ASP A 199 2.27 -19.79 22.58
CA ASP A 199 1.02 -20.16 23.25
C ASP A 199 0.16 -18.93 23.55
N PHE A 200 -0.99 -18.84 22.89
CA PHE A 200 -1.92 -17.71 22.97
C PHE A 200 -2.78 -17.68 24.23
N SER A 201 -2.70 -18.69 25.11
CA SER A 201 -3.53 -18.76 26.33
C SER A 201 -3.29 -17.58 27.29
N HIS A 202 -2.17 -16.86 27.15
CA HIS A 202 -1.78 -15.77 28.06
C HIS A 202 -1.37 -14.45 27.39
N LEU A 203 -1.39 -14.35 26.05
CA LEU A 203 -0.99 -13.13 25.35
C LEU A 203 -2.19 -12.20 25.13
N SER A 204 -2.15 -11.04 25.80
CA SER A 204 -3.06 -9.94 25.49
C SER A 204 -2.92 -9.55 24.02
N PHE A 205 -4.02 -9.12 23.39
CA PHE A 205 -4.05 -8.67 21.98
C PHE A 205 -2.97 -7.62 21.68
N SER A 206 -2.66 -6.74 22.64
CA SER A 206 -1.57 -5.78 22.58
C SER A 206 -0.18 -6.43 22.53
N GLY A 207 0.04 -7.53 23.25
CA GLY A 207 1.29 -8.30 23.22
C GLY A 207 1.50 -9.05 21.90
N ALA A 208 0.43 -9.58 21.31
CA ALA A 208 0.47 -10.19 19.98
C ALA A 208 0.81 -9.16 18.89
N LEU A 209 0.22 -7.96 18.97
CA LEU A 209 0.56 -6.85 18.07
C LEU A 209 2.00 -6.38 18.26
N ALA A 210 2.47 -6.22 19.51
CA ALA A 210 3.86 -5.84 19.78
C ALA A 210 4.86 -6.82 19.15
N ASN A 211 4.60 -8.13 19.24
CA ASN A 211 5.48 -9.17 18.68
C ASN A 211 5.46 -9.23 17.15
N VAL A 212 4.29 -9.09 16.51
CA VAL A 212 4.19 -9.08 15.03
C VAL A 212 4.91 -7.88 14.43
N TYR A 213 4.93 -6.77 15.16
CA TYR A 213 5.48 -5.51 14.66
C TYR A 213 6.88 -5.18 15.19
N ALA A 214 7.43 -6.00 16.10
CA ALA A 214 8.66 -5.80 16.92
C ALA A 214 9.96 -5.41 16.17
N GLY A 215 9.98 -5.38 14.84
CA GLY A 215 11.13 -4.99 14.04
C GLY A 215 11.37 -3.47 13.90
N GLY A 216 10.51 -2.62 14.48
CA GLY A 216 10.65 -1.15 14.45
C GLY A 216 11.01 -0.56 15.82
N SER A 217 11.91 0.43 15.84
CA SER A 217 12.39 1.07 17.07
C SER A 217 11.36 1.97 17.79
N LEU A 218 10.22 2.24 17.16
CA LEU A 218 9.16 3.11 17.70
C LEU A 218 7.79 2.42 17.60
N MET A 219 7.39 1.77 18.70
CA MET A 219 6.01 1.30 18.90
C MET A 219 5.22 2.39 19.59
N LEU A 220 4.08 2.75 19.01
CA LEU A 220 3.14 3.69 19.61
C LEU A 220 2.01 2.92 20.28
N GLU A 221 1.58 3.42 21.44
CA GLU A 221 0.31 2.97 22.00
C GLU A 221 -0.83 3.30 21.03
N PRO A 222 -1.67 2.32 20.67
CA PRO A 222 -2.78 2.56 19.76
C PRO A 222 -3.85 3.41 20.43
N PHE A 223 -4.49 4.31 19.68
CA PHE A 223 -5.65 5.05 20.18
C PHE A 223 -6.84 4.14 20.46
N ILE A 224 -7.74 4.55 21.35
CA ILE A 224 -8.97 3.81 21.66
C ILE A 224 -9.97 3.98 20.50
N VAL A 225 -10.77 2.94 20.19
CA VAL A 225 -11.89 3.03 19.23
C VAL A 225 -12.91 4.08 19.72
N PRO A 226 -13.39 5.01 18.86
CA PRO A 226 -13.27 5.06 17.40
C PRO A 226 -12.08 5.88 16.84
N PHE A 227 -11.21 6.42 17.70
CA PHE A 227 -10.09 7.27 17.29
C PHE A 227 -8.93 6.52 16.62
N HIS A 228 -8.97 5.19 16.58
CA HIS A 228 -7.99 4.35 15.88
C HIS A 228 -7.68 4.85 14.46
N MET A 229 -8.67 5.31 13.70
CA MET A 229 -8.42 5.81 12.32
C MET A 229 -7.49 7.02 12.27
N LEU A 230 -7.36 7.79 13.35
CA LEU A 230 -6.41 8.90 13.43
C LEU A 230 -4.96 8.42 13.59
N GLN A 231 -4.74 7.16 13.98
CA GLN A 231 -3.41 6.56 14.12
C GLN A 231 -2.59 6.75 12.84
N ILE A 232 -3.24 6.60 11.68
CA ILE A 232 -2.62 6.73 10.34
C ILE A 232 -1.98 8.10 10.11
N PHE A 233 -2.46 9.15 10.77
CA PHE A 233 -1.91 10.50 10.60
C PHE A 233 -0.83 10.83 11.63
N ARG A 234 -0.41 9.87 12.46
CA ARG A 234 0.73 10.05 13.38
C ARG A 234 2.04 10.03 12.60
N PRO A 235 3.08 10.76 13.03
CA PRO A 235 3.17 11.48 14.28
C PRO A 235 2.41 12.79 14.25
N PHE A 236 1.92 13.24 15.40
CA PHE A 236 1.45 14.61 15.54
C PHE A 236 2.60 15.55 15.98
N PRO A 237 2.48 16.88 15.79
CA PRO A 237 3.53 17.83 16.14
C PRO A 237 3.99 17.76 17.60
N TRP A 238 3.10 17.38 18.52
CA TRP A 238 3.42 17.19 19.94
C TRP A 238 4.08 15.83 20.26
N GLU A 239 4.11 14.89 19.31
CA GLU A 239 4.78 13.59 19.44
C GLU A 239 6.19 13.61 18.87
N ALA A 240 6.58 14.70 18.20
CA ALA A 240 7.82 14.81 17.49
C ALA A 240 9.03 14.99 18.43
N ASN A 241 9.87 13.96 18.51
CA ASN A 241 11.13 13.99 19.27
C ASN A 241 12.35 14.38 18.43
N SER A 242 12.16 14.72 17.15
CA SER A 242 13.24 15.15 16.25
C SER A 242 12.71 16.11 15.19
N ILE A 243 13.60 16.92 14.60
CA ILE A 243 13.25 17.87 13.53
C ILE A 243 12.63 17.16 12.32
N PHE A 244 13.16 15.98 11.94
CA PHE A 244 12.61 15.19 10.85
C PHE A 244 11.20 14.67 11.17
N MET A 245 10.98 14.16 12.39
CA MET A 245 9.65 13.72 12.84
C MET A 245 8.67 14.89 12.90
N PHE A 246 9.14 16.08 13.25
CA PHE A 246 8.32 17.30 13.25
C PHE A 246 7.89 17.70 11.83
N ILE A 247 8.79 17.66 10.85
CA ILE A 247 8.45 17.92 9.44
C ILE A 247 7.40 16.94 8.93
N ILE A 248 7.59 15.63 9.19
CA ILE A 248 6.63 14.59 8.82
C ILE A 248 5.27 14.82 9.52
N SER A 249 5.29 15.24 10.79
CA SER A 249 4.05 15.52 11.53
C SER A 249 3.25 16.68 10.94
N ILE A 250 3.94 17.74 10.47
CA ILE A 250 3.29 18.87 9.80
C ILE A 250 2.66 18.40 8.50
N GLU A 251 3.36 17.58 7.71
CA GLU A 251 2.83 17.00 6.49
C GLU A 251 1.56 16.20 6.76
N ASN A 252 1.58 15.30 7.74
CA ASN A 252 0.43 14.46 8.07
C ASN A 252 -0.76 15.27 8.58
N VAL A 253 -0.52 16.31 9.39
CA VAL A 253 -1.57 17.25 9.84
C VAL A 253 -2.15 18.03 8.66
N LEU A 254 -1.32 18.51 7.74
CA LEU A 254 -1.79 19.22 6.54
C LEU A 254 -2.64 18.31 5.64
N ILE A 255 -2.22 17.06 5.44
CA ILE A 255 -2.98 16.05 4.71
C ILE A 255 -4.33 15.79 5.41
N LEU A 256 -4.34 15.63 6.74
CA LEU A 256 -5.56 15.44 7.53
C LEU A 256 -6.52 16.63 7.38
N ILE A 257 -6.03 17.86 7.55
CA ILE A 257 -6.83 19.09 7.40
C ILE A 257 -7.41 19.16 5.99
N LEU A 258 -6.61 18.86 4.96
CA LEU A 258 -7.05 18.87 3.58
C LEU A 258 -8.12 17.81 3.32
N ILE A 259 -7.96 16.59 3.87
CA ILE A 259 -8.95 15.52 3.78
C ILE A 259 -10.27 15.96 4.39
N VAL A 260 -10.25 16.50 5.61
CA VAL A 260 -11.45 16.97 6.31
C VAL A 260 -12.11 18.10 5.51
N PHE A 261 -11.34 19.09 5.09
CA PHE A 261 -11.84 20.24 4.34
C PHE A 261 -12.48 19.83 3.01
N LEU A 262 -11.79 19.04 2.18
CA LEU A 262 -12.33 18.58 0.90
C LEU A 262 -13.53 17.66 1.07
N THR A 263 -13.51 16.77 2.07
CA THR A 263 -14.64 15.91 2.38
C THR A 263 -15.87 16.75 2.74
N MET A 264 -15.73 17.73 3.63
CA MET A 264 -16.84 18.61 4.02
C MET A 264 -17.37 19.42 2.83
N LYS A 265 -16.49 19.99 2.01
CA LYS A 265 -16.86 20.80 0.85
C LYS A 265 -17.54 19.99 -0.26
N ASN A 266 -17.07 18.77 -0.51
CA ASN A 266 -17.48 17.95 -1.65
C ASN A 266 -18.33 16.74 -1.27
N PHE A 267 -18.75 16.58 -0.02
CA PHE A 267 -19.40 15.36 0.50
C PHE A 267 -20.51 14.81 -0.41
N ARG A 268 -21.46 15.65 -0.81
CA ARG A 268 -22.56 15.26 -1.69
C ARG A 268 -22.07 14.79 -3.07
N LYS A 269 -21.09 15.49 -3.66
CA LYS A 269 -20.51 15.13 -4.97
C LYS A 269 -19.77 13.80 -4.89
N ILE A 270 -19.02 13.59 -3.81
CA ILE A 270 -18.31 12.33 -3.53
C ILE A 270 -19.32 11.17 -3.47
N ILE A 271 -20.40 11.30 -2.70
CA ILE A 271 -21.45 10.27 -2.61
C ILE A 271 -22.07 9.97 -3.98
N ILE A 272 -22.41 11.00 -4.76
CA ILE A 272 -23.00 10.82 -6.08
C ILE A 272 -22.02 10.09 -7.01
N ARG A 273 -20.73 10.45 -7.01
CA ARG A 273 -19.68 9.78 -7.80
C ARG A 273 -19.49 8.33 -7.39
N ILE A 274 -19.43 8.04 -6.08
CA ILE A 274 -19.32 6.67 -5.54
C ILE A 274 -20.50 5.81 -6.01
N ARG A 275 -21.71 6.37 -6.10
CA ARG A 275 -22.90 5.63 -6.56
C ARG A 275 -22.98 5.44 -8.08
N THR A 276 -22.45 6.38 -8.86
CA THR A 276 -22.62 6.41 -10.32
C THR A 276 -21.44 5.82 -11.08
N ASN A 277 -20.22 5.93 -10.54
CA ASN A 277 -19.00 5.51 -11.21
C ASN A 277 -18.33 4.33 -10.48
N LYS A 278 -18.23 3.20 -11.18
CA LYS A 278 -17.63 1.96 -10.66
C LYS A 278 -16.21 2.14 -10.15
N LEU A 279 -15.42 3.01 -10.78
CA LEU A 279 -14.06 3.32 -10.34
C LEU A 279 -14.08 3.99 -8.96
N TYR A 280 -14.92 5.00 -8.78
CA TYR A 280 -15.05 5.70 -7.50
C TYR A 280 -15.57 4.78 -6.40
N THR A 281 -16.48 3.87 -6.74
CA THR A 281 -16.91 2.81 -5.83
C THR A 281 -15.74 1.91 -5.40
N PHE A 282 -14.91 1.50 -6.36
CA PHE A 282 -13.74 0.67 -6.09
C PHE A 282 -12.70 1.38 -5.23
N LEU A 283 -12.39 2.63 -5.56
CA LEU A 283 -11.49 3.46 -4.77
C LEU A 283 -12.01 3.67 -3.37
N PHE A 284 -13.31 3.93 -3.21
CA PHE A 284 -13.91 4.11 -1.90
C PHE A 284 -13.71 2.90 -1.00
N PHE A 285 -14.04 1.69 -1.48
CA PHE A 285 -13.83 0.48 -0.67
C PHE A 285 -12.35 0.19 -0.43
N TYR A 286 -11.50 0.38 -1.45
CA TYR A 286 -10.06 0.19 -1.31
C TYR A 286 -9.49 1.10 -0.21
N VAL A 287 -9.75 2.40 -0.30
CA VAL A 287 -9.28 3.39 0.67
C VAL A 287 -9.86 3.12 2.06
N LEU A 288 -11.16 2.83 2.17
CA LEU A 288 -11.81 2.58 3.46
C LEU A 288 -11.23 1.33 4.14
N ILE A 289 -11.04 0.24 3.41
CA ILE A 289 -10.46 -1.00 3.95
C ILE A 289 -8.98 -0.78 4.31
N SER A 290 -8.20 -0.09 3.47
CA SER A 290 -6.81 0.26 3.76
C SER A 290 -6.69 1.09 5.04
N VAL A 291 -7.47 2.16 5.16
CA VAL A 291 -7.49 3.01 6.36
C VAL A 291 -7.89 2.18 7.58
N PHE A 292 -8.91 1.33 7.47
CA PHE A 292 -9.31 0.49 8.60
C PHE A 292 -8.19 -0.47 9.03
N ILE A 293 -7.64 -1.27 8.11
CA ILE A 293 -6.61 -2.28 8.44
C ILE A 293 -5.32 -1.63 8.94
N TYR A 294 -4.89 -0.53 8.31
CA TYR A 294 -3.63 0.12 8.69
C TYR A 294 -3.73 0.92 9.99
N SER A 295 -4.94 1.31 10.40
CA SER A 295 -5.16 1.96 11.70
C SER A 295 -4.82 1.09 12.91
N PHE A 296 -4.71 -0.22 12.73
CA PHE A 296 -4.31 -1.16 13.77
C PHE A 296 -2.80 -1.41 13.84
N ASN A 297 -1.99 -0.71 13.02
CA ASN A 297 -0.54 -0.86 13.05
C ASN A 297 0.09 -0.01 14.18
N PRO A 298 0.70 -0.61 15.22
CA PRO A 298 1.40 0.12 16.26
C PRO A 298 2.79 0.61 15.82
N ASN A 299 3.37 0.03 14.76
CA ASN A 299 4.70 0.40 14.27
C ASN A 299 4.61 1.61 13.35
N MET A 300 5.12 2.73 13.84
CA MET A 300 5.07 4.01 13.16
C MET A 300 5.85 4.02 11.83
N GLY A 301 7.00 3.36 11.78
CA GLY A 301 7.82 3.28 10.56
C GLY A 301 7.15 2.47 9.46
N ASP A 302 6.48 1.39 9.80
CA ASP A 302 5.72 0.59 8.83
C ASP A 302 4.39 1.28 8.45
N MET A 303 3.73 1.95 9.39
CA MET A 303 2.52 2.72 9.12
C MET A 303 2.77 3.83 8.11
N THR A 304 3.78 4.67 8.33
CA THR A 304 4.14 5.75 7.40
C THR A 304 4.44 5.22 6.01
N ARG A 305 5.08 4.04 5.87
CA ARG A 305 5.34 3.41 4.56
C ARG A 305 4.08 2.88 3.86
N ARG A 306 3.06 2.48 4.62
CA ARG A 306 1.80 1.95 4.07
C ARG A 306 0.91 3.05 3.50
N GLU A 307 1.14 4.30 3.89
CA GLU A 307 0.43 5.48 3.37
C GLU A 307 0.57 5.64 1.85
N ILE A 308 1.73 5.30 1.29
CA ILE A 308 2.02 5.34 -0.15
C ILE A 308 0.95 4.61 -0.96
N TYR A 309 0.37 3.54 -0.41
CA TYR A 309 -0.56 2.70 -1.13
C TYR A 309 -1.97 3.26 -1.26
N PHE A 310 -2.40 4.12 -0.35
CA PHE A 310 -3.79 4.58 -0.34
C PHE A 310 -3.93 6.10 -0.33
N ILE A 311 -2.95 6.88 0.14
CA ILE A 311 -3.05 8.35 0.11
C ILE A 311 -3.27 8.90 -1.31
N PRO A 312 -2.53 8.47 -2.36
CA PRO A 312 -2.81 8.96 -3.71
C PRO A 312 -4.28 8.75 -4.10
N PHE A 313 -4.81 7.57 -3.83
CA PHE A 313 -6.17 7.17 -4.16
C PHE A 313 -7.23 7.87 -3.28
N LEU A 314 -6.91 8.14 -2.02
CA LEU A 314 -7.74 8.94 -1.10
C LEU A 314 -7.86 10.38 -1.58
N MET A 315 -6.74 11.01 -1.94
CA MET A 315 -6.73 12.38 -2.46
C MET A 315 -7.58 12.51 -3.73
N ILE A 316 -7.46 11.52 -4.61
CA ILE A 316 -8.26 11.42 -5.83
C ILE A 316 -9.76 11.28 -5.56
N LEU A 317 -10.15 10.56 -4.50
CA LEU A 317 -11.56 10.42 -4.12
C LEU A 317 -12.17 11.77 -3.73
N LEU A 318 -11.34 12.71 -3.26
CA LEU A 318 -11.75 14.01 -2.72
C LEU A 318 -11.76 15.16 -3.75
N VAL A 319 -11.00 15.04 -4.84
CA VAL A 319 -10.89 16.04 -5.93
C VAL A 319 -11.93 15.79 -7.02
#